data_AF-A0A2J5PRJ6-F1
#
_entry.id   AF-A0A2J5PRJ6-F1
#
_cell.length_a   1.000
_cell.length_b   1.000
_cell.length_c   1.000
_cell.angle_alpha   90.00
_cell.angle_beta   90.00
_cell.angle_gamma   90.00
#
_symmetry.space_group_name_H-M   'P 1'
#
loop_
_entity.id
_entity.type
_entity.pdbx_description
1 polymer ?
#
loop_
_entity_poly.entity_id
_entity_poly.type
_entity_poly.pdbx_seq_one_letter_code
_entity_poly.pdbx_strand_id
1 'polypeptide(L)'
;ENIERHIQTLRAKGRKVFQAVRETGEDSHEWTSGTFVPPTLIELDSFDELKKEVFGPVLHVVRYNRNELDGLVKQINASGYGLTLGVHTRIDETIAQVTGSANVGNLYVNRNMVGAVVGVQPFGGEGLSGTGPKAGGPLYLYRLLSSRPQNAVGITLARQDAEYPLDAQLKTLLEKPLVALQQWAADRPELQALCQQFSEQAQAGTQRLLPGPTGERNTLTFMPRDRVLCVADNEQDALTQLAGVTAVGCEVLWPDAPLQRELAKKLPREVSARIHFAKAETLTTEPFDAVIYHGDSDQLRELCEQVAARDGAIVSVQGFARGESNLLLERLYIERSLSVNTAAAGGNASLMTIG
;
A
#
# COMPACT_ATOMS: atom_id res chain seq x y z
N GLU A 1 21.02 -13.77 -21.21
CA GLU A 1 20.09 -13.36 -22.31
C GLU A 1 19.21 -12.13 -22.04
N ASN A 2 18.19 -12.15 -21.15
CA ASN A 2 17.28 -10.99 -21.00
C ASN A 2 17.99 -9.72 -20.47
N ILE A 3 18.76 -9.84 -19.38
CA ILE A 3 19.47 -8.71 -18.76
C ILE A 3 20.50 -8.11 -19.73
N GLU A 4 21.28 -8.94 -20.42
CA GLU A 4 22.28 -8.47 -21.38
C GLU A 4 21.62 -7.76 -22.57
N ARG A 5 20.47 -8.24 -23.04
CA ARG A 5 19.69 -7.58 -24.09
C ARG A 5 19.26 -6.18 -23.66
N HIS A 6 18.83 -5.99 -22.42
CA HIS A 6 18.52 -4.67 -21.87
C HIS A 6 19.75 -3.75 -21.87
N ILE A 7 20.89 -4.25 -21.37
CA ILE A 7 22.16 -3.51 -21.34
C ILE A 7 22.57 -3.09 -22.75
N GLN A 8 22.56 -4.01 -23.72
CA GLN A 8 22.92 -3.70 -25.11
C GLN A 8 21.92 -2.73 -25.77
N THR A 9 20.63 -2.84 -25.45
CA THR A 9 19.61 -1.92 -25.96
C THR A 9 19.88 -0.49 -25.50
N LEU A 10 20.18 -0.28 -24.21
CA LEU A 10 20.50 1.05 -23.69
C LEU A 10 21.85 1.56 -24.22
N ARG A 11 22.85 0.68 -24.36
CA ARG A 11 24.13 1.02 -25.00
C ARG A 11 23.93 1.49 -26.45
N ALA A 12 23.13 0.78 -27.24
CA ALA A 12 22.81 1.13 -28.62
C ALA A 12 22.01 2.43 -28.73
N LYS A 13 21.23 2.79 -27.70
CA LYS A 13 20.57 4.11 -27.56
C LYS A 13 21.52 5.23 -27.12
N GLY A 14 22.82 4.98 -27.00
CA GLY A 14 23.82 5.97 -26.63
C GLY A 14 23.93 6.25 -25.12
N ARG A 15 23.28 5.44 -24.25
CA ARG A 15 23.44 5.58 -22.80
C ARG A 15 24.86 5.22 -22.38
N LYS A 16 25.41 5.90 -21.37
CA LYS A 16 26.70 5.49 -20.78
C LYS A 16 26.49 4.22 -19.96
N VAL A 17 27.26 3.19 -20.30
CA VAL A 17 27.22 1.89 -19.62
C VAL A 17 28.61 1.60 -19.05
N PHE A 18 28.69 1.46 -17.73
CA PHE A 18 29.90 1.08 -17.01
C PHE A 18 29.74 -0.34 -16.50
N GLN A 19 30.73 -1.19 -16.74
CA GLN A 19 30.78 -2.56 -16.22
C GLN A 19 32.13 -2.76 -15.57
N ALA A 20 32.14 -3.32 -14.37
CA ALA A 20 33.37 -3.56 -13.63
C ALA A 20 33.42 -5.01 -13.17
N VAL A 21 34.52 -5.68 -13.53
CA VAL A 21 34.86 -7.01 -13.04
C VAL A 21 36.34 -7.01 -12.72
N ARG A 22 36.73 -7.64 -11.61
CA ARG A 22 38.12 -7.92 -11.34
C ARG A 22 38.50 -9.20 -12.06
N GLU A 23 39.33 -9.10 -13.09
CA GLU A 23 39.82 -10.28 -13.82
C GLU A 23 40.82 -11.04 -12.95
N THR A 24 40.46 -12.27 -12.58
CA THR A 24 41.39 -13.26 -12.04
C THR A 24 41.38 -14.47 -12.97
N GLY A 25 42.54 -15.10 -13.17
CA GLY A 25 42.66 -16.22 -14.12
C GLY A 25 41.77 -17.41 -13.76
N GLU A 26 41.60 -17.67 -12.46
CA GLU A 26 40.70 -18.72 -11.95
C GLU A 26 39.23 -18.39 -12.23
N ASP A 27 38.78 -17.16 -11.95
CA ASP A 27 37.39 -16.76 -12.18
C ASP A 27 37.03 -16.75 -13.67
N SER A 28 37.99 -16.44 -14.54
CA SER A 28 37.75 -16.35 -16.00
C SER A 28 37.30 -17.69 -16.60
N HIS A 29 37.79 -18.81 -16.08
CA HIS A 29 37.36 -20.14 -16.50
C HIS A 29 35.93 -20.41 -16.06
N GLU A 30 35.62 -20.12 -14.79
CA GLU A 30 34.29 -20.32 -14.21
C GLU A 30 33.22 -19.44 -14.87
N TRP A 31 33.56 -18.23 -15.30
CA TRP A 31 32.62 -17.36 -16.01
C TRP A 31 32.18 -17.92 -17.36
N THR A 32 33.02 -18.74 -18.00
CA THR A 32 32.69 -19.36 -19.29
C THR A 32 31.82 -20.61 -19.16
N SER A 33 31.81 -21.24 -17.98
CA SER A 33 31.02 -22.44 -17.69
C SER A 33 29.69 -22.16 -16.98
N GLY A 34 29.54 -20.99 -16.34
CA GLY A 34 28.31 -20.56 -15.66
C GLY A 34 27.56 -19.41 -16.35
N THR A 35 26.51 -18.89 -15.69
CA THR A 35 25.70 -17.77 -16.19
C THR A 35 25.94 -16.52 -15.34
N PHE A 36 26.85 -15.67 -15.79
CA PHE A 36 27.25 -14.47 -15.07
C PHE A 36 26.86 -13.21 -15.85
N VAL A 37 26.50 -12.16 -15.11
CA VAL A 37 26.36 -10.80 -15.64
C VAL A 37 27.21 -9.88 -14.77
N PRO A 38 28.12 -9.09 -15.35
CA PRO A 38 28.95 -8.19 -14.56
C PRO A 38 28.10 -7.09 -13.92
N PRO A 39 28.45 -6.64 -12.69
CA PRO A 39 27.85 -5.44 -12.12
C PRO A 39 27.91 -4.28 -13.11
N THR A 40 26.75 -3.72 -13.41
CA THR A 40 26.56 -2.75 -14.48
C THR A 40 25.91 -1.48 -13.92
N LEU A 41 26.44 -0.31 -14.27
CA LEU A 41 25.83 0.99 -14.02
C LEU A 41 25.45 1.62 -15.36
N ILE A 42 24.23 2.15 -15.46
CA ILE A 42 23.74 2.82 -16.67
C ILE A 42 23.21 4.21 -16.30
N GLU A 43 23.75 5.25 -16.93
CA GLU A 43 23.21 6.61 -16.84
C GLU A 43 22.01 6.76 -17.80
N LEU A 44 20.85 7.13 -17.26
CA LEU A 44 19.63 7.43 -18.03
C LEU A 44 19.42 8.95 -18.11
N ASP A 45 18.76 9.43 -19.17
CA ASP A 45 18.35 10.83 -19.27
C ASP A 45 17.14 11.11 -18.37
N SER A 46 16.25 10.12 -18.23
CA SER A 46 15.04 10.24 -17.42
C SER A 46 14.59 8.90 -16.86
N PHE A 47 13.79 8.95 -15.78
CA PHE A 47 13.20 7.77 -15.18
C PHE A 47 12.33 6.97 -16.16
N ASP A 48 11.61 7.65 -17.06
CA ASP A 48 10.66 7.05 -18.00
C ASP A 48 11.31 6.11 -19.03
N GLU A 49 12.64 6.09 -19.15
CA GLU A 49 13.34 5.11 -19.97
C GLU A 49 13.24 3.68 -19.40
N LEU A 50 12.99 3.54 -18.10
CA LEU A 50 12.82 2.25 -17.44
C LEU A 50 11.34 1.81 -17.54
N LYS A 51 11.05 0.85 -18.43
CA LYS A 51 9.68 0.39 -18.69
C LYS A 51 9.27 -0.87 -17.95
N LYS A 52 10.24 -1.66 -17.49
CA LYS A 52 10.04 -2.95 -16.82
C LYS A 52 11.16 -3.18 -15.81
N GLU A 53 10.89 -4.02 -14.83
CA GLU A 53 11.89 -4.52 -13.91
C GLU A 53 12.98 -5.31 -14.64
N VAL A 54 14.24 -5.08 -14.25
CA VAL A 54 15.41 -5.83 -14.72
C VAL A 54 16.05 -6.50 -13.52
N PHE A 55 15.71 -7.77 -13.31
CA PHE A 55 16.11 -8.53 -12.13
C PHE A 55 17.56 -9.03 -12.24
N GLY A 56 18.52 -8.14 -12.01
CA GLY A 56 19.95 -8.43 -12.12
C GLY A 56 20.83 -7.32 -11.55
N PRO A 57 22.17 -7.45 -11.64
CA PRO A 57 23.11 -6.49 -11.05
C PRO A 57 23.27 -5.25 -11.94
N VAL A 58 22.16 -4.57 -12.27
CA VAL A 58 22.11 -3.39 -13.13
C VAL A 58 21.53 -2.21 -12.35
N LEU A 59 22.37 -1.22 -12.05
CA LEU A 59 21.97 0.03 -11.41
C LEU A 59 21.74 1.11 -12.46
N HIS A 60 20.53 1.68 -12.48
CA HIS A 60 20.22 2.87 -13.27
C HIS A 60 20.42 4.13 -12.44
N VAL A 61 21.04 5.16 -13.04
CA VAL A 61 21.28 6.45 -12.41
C VAL A 61 20.62 7.55 -13.23
N VAL A 62 19.73 8.30 -12.59
CA VAL A 62 19.08 9.49 -13.14
C VAL A 62 19.49 10.69 -12.28
N ARG A 63 19.74 11.84 -12.92
CA ARG A 63 20.03 13.10 -12.23
C ARG A 63 18.77 13.97 -12.24
N TYR A 64 18.56 14.71 -11.17
CA TYR A 64 17.44 15.65 -11.04
C TYR A 64 17.88 16.91 -10.31
N ASN A 65 17.23 18.04 -10.56
CA ASN A 65 17.45 19.26 -9.77
C ASN A 65 16.60 19.24 -8.50
N ARG A 66 17.08 19.83 -7.39
CA ARG A 66 16.35 19.77 -6.09
C ARG A 66 14.92 20.31 -6.17
N ASN A 67 14.66 21.33 -6.98
CA ASN A 67 13.33 21.90 -7.22
C ASN A 67 12.38 20.95 -7.97
N GLU A 68 12.89 19.88 -8.58
CA GLU A 68 12.13 18.87 -9.32
C GLU A 68 11.81 17.62 -8.47
N LEU A 69 12.23 17.59 -7.19
CA LEU A 69 12.04 16.41 -6.32
C LEU A 69 10.58 15.94 -6.25
N ASP A 70 9.63 16.87 -6.15
CA ASP A 70 8.19 16.54 -6.12
C ASP A 70 7.76 15.84 -7.42
N GLY A 71 8.20 16.36 -8.57
CA GLY A 71 7.96 15.75 -9.88
C GLY A 71 8.58 14.36 -10.00
N LEU A 72 9.79 14.17 -9.46
CA LEU A 72 10.46 12.87 -9.45
C LEU A 72 9.71 11.85 -8.58
N VAL A 73 9.26 12.21 -7.38
CA VAL A 73 8.47 11.29 -6.53
C VAL A 73 7.16 10.92 -7.22
N LYS A 74 6.51 11.87 -7.91
CA LYS A 74 5.32 11.58 -8.73
C LYS A 74 5.62 10.60 -9.87
N GLN A 75 6.76 10.74 -10.55
CA GLN A 75 7.18 9.78 -11.58
C GLN A 75 7.42 8.38 -10.99
N ILE A 76 8.07 8.29 -9.83
CA ILE A 76 8.28 7.01 -9.12
C ILE A 76 6.94 6.34 -8.81
N ASN A 77 5.99 7.09 -8.22
CA ASN A 77 4.65 6.59 -7.91
C ASN A 77 3.90 6.15 -9.19
N ALA A 78 4.06 6.89 -10.29
CA ALA A 78 3.42 6.60 -11.57
C ALA A 78 3.99 5.36 -12.29
N SER A 79 5.10 4.79 -11.81
CA SER A 79 5.64 3.52 -12.34
C SER A 79 4.69 2.34 -12.13
N GLY A 80 3.73 2.47 -11.20
CA GLY A 80 2.81 1.43 -10.78
C GLY A 80 3.41 0.45 -9.75
N TYR A 81 4.74 0.45 -9.57
CA TYR A 81 5.40 -0.32 -8.52
C TYR A 81 5.51 0.48 -7.22
N GLY A 82 5.61 -0.23 -6.11
CA GLY A 82 5.59 0.36 -4.77
C GLY A 82 6.22 -0.53 -3.71
N LEU A 83 7.38 -1.14 -3.97
CA LEU A 83 8.00 -2.10 -3.04
C LEU A 83 8.90 -1.41 -2.00
N THR A 84 10.10 -0.96 -2.40
CA THR A 84 11.06 -0.28 -1.53
C THR A 84 11.45 1.08 -2.08
N LEU A 85 11.68 2.05 -1.19
CA LEU A 85 12.28 3.34 -1.53
C LEU A 85 13.25 3.79 -0.44
N GLY A 86 14.38 4.34 -0.86
CA GLY A 86 15.43 4.83 0.03
C GLY A 86 15.62 6.33 -0.18
N VAL A 87 15.78 7.07 0.92
CA VAL A 87 16.18 8.49 0.89
C VAL A 87 17.40 8.68 1.76
N HIS A 88 18.43 9.31 1.19
CA HIS A 88 19.65 9.70 1.89
C HIS A 88 19.69 11.23 1.99
N THR A 89 19.44 11.76 3.19
CA THR A 89 19.45 13.19 3.48
C THR A 89 19.55 13.43 4.99
N ARG A 90 20.13 14.58 5.36
CA ARG A 90 20.16 15.07 6.75
C ARG A 90 19.11 16.16 7.01
N ILE A 91 18.26 16.45 6.02
CA ILE A 91 17.28 17.54 6.08
C ILE A 91 15.91 16.94 6.37
N ASP A 92 15.39 17.17 7.57
CA ASP A 92 14.09 16.62 8.03
C ASP A 92 12.94 16.97 7.11
N GLU A 93 12.89 18.20 6.59
CA GLU A 93 11.88 18.63 5.62
C GLU A 93 11.90 17.76 4.34
N THR A 94 13.09 17.36 3.88
CA THR A 94 13.22 16.48 2.71
C THR A 94 12.82 15.04 3.04
N ILE A 95 13.12 14.55 4.25
CA ILE A 95 12.62 13.25 4.72
C ILE A 95 11.10 13.26 4.71
N ALA A 96 10.49 14.24 5.39
CA ALA A 96 9.03 14.37 5.48
C ALA A 96 8.37 14.51 4.11
N GLN A 97 8.95 15.32 3.21
CA GLN A 97 8.46 15.47 1.83
C GLN A 97 8.42 14.12 1.10
N VAL A 98 9.50 13.34 1.14
CA VAL A 98 9.59 12.06 0.43
C VAL A 98 8.70 11.01 1.09
N THR A 99 8.79 10.83 2.41
CA THR A 99 8.02 9.79 3.12
C THR A 99 6.52 10.07 3.14
N GLY A 100 6.11 11.34 3.09
CA GLY A 100 4.69 11.73 3.03
C GLY A 100 4.07 11.62 1.63
N SER A 101 4.88 11.62 0.57
CA SER A 101 4.39 11.64 -0.82
C SER A 101 4.62 10.32 -1.56
N ALA A 102 5.53 9.46 -1.09
CA ALA A 102 5.84 8.20 -1.74
C ALA A 102 4.74 7.14 -1.49
N ASN A 103 4.33 6.48 -2.57
CA ASN A 103 3.46 5.31 -2.53
C ASN A 103 4.31 4.04 -2.62
N VAL A 104 5.00 3.73 -1.52
CA VAL A 104 5.71 2.47 -1.37
C VAL A 104 5.41 1.78 -0.04
N GLY A 105 5.51 0.46 -0.03
CA GLY A 105 5.30 -0.35 1.17
C GLY A 105 6.45 -0.28 2.18
N ASN A 106 7.71 -0.15 1.75
CA ASN A 106 8.88 -0.12 2.65
C ASN A 106 9.79 1.09 2.36
N LEU A 107 9.85 2.03 3.29
CA LEU A 107 10.68 3.23 3.25
C LEU A 107 11.91 3.09 4.14
N TYR A 108 13.04 3.55 3.63
CA TYR A 108 14.34 3.48 4.30
C TYR A 108 15.02 4.85 4.28
N VAL A 109 15.39 5.37 5.45
CA VAL A 109 16.05 6.68 5.59
C VAL A 109 17.48 6.47 6.06
N ASN A 110 18.44 6.97 5.28
CA ASN A 110 19.88 6.93 5.56
C ASN A 110 20.46 5.52 5.82
N ARG A 111 19.99 4.54 5.04
CA ARG A 111 20.42 3.14 5.10
C ARG A 111 20.14 2.43 3.77
N ASN A 112 20.63 1.20 3.63
CA ASN A 112 20.25 0.35 2.50
C ASN A 112 18.75 0.01 2.51
N MET A 113 18.25 -0.44 1.36
CA MET A 113 16.83 -0.76 1.11
C MET A 113 16.57 -2.27 0.95
N VAL A 114 17.44 -3.09 1.53
CA VAL A 114 17.41 -4.56 1.43
C VAL A 114 17.52 -5.19 2.83
N GLY A 115 17.21 -6.49 2.94
CA GLY A 115 17.37 -7.22 4.20
C GLY A 115 16.36 -6.84 5.28
N ALA A 116 15.09 -6.68 4.90
CA ALA A 116 14.00 -6.44 5.85
C ALA A 116 13.91 -7.57 6.89
N VAL A 117 13.81 -7.21 8.17
CA VAL A 117 13.77 -8.14 9.30
C VAL A 117 12.33 -8.37 9.72
N VAL A 118 11.95 -9.64 9.86
CA VAL A 118 10.61 -10.06 10.29
C VAL A 118 10.24 -9.40 11.62
N GLY A 119 9.04 -8.84 11.72
CA GLY A 119 8.55 -8.14 12.92
C GLY A 119 9.12 -6.74 13.15
N VAL A 120 10.16 -6.33 12.43
CA VAL A 120 10.81 -5.01 12.58
C VAL A 120 10.55 -4.13 11.35
N GLN A 121 10.71 -4.69 10.15
CA GLN A 121 10.26 -4.07 8.90
C GLN A 121 9.38 -5.06 8.13
N PRO A 122 8.11 -5.25 8.53
CA PRO A 122 7.15 -6.02 7.75
C PRO A 122 7.27 -5.69 6.25
N PHE A 123 7.38 -6.73 5.42
CA PHE A 123 7.83 -6.57 4.04
C PHE A 123 6.72 -6.88 3.04
N GLY A 124 6.58 -6.01 2.05
CA GLY A 124 5.56 -6.11 1.00
C GLY A 124 5.25 -4.73 0.43
N GLY A 125 4.86 -4.67 -0.84
CA GLY A 125 4.60 -3.42 -1.54
C GLY A 125 3.12 -3.10 -1.75
N GLU A 126 2.88 -2.05 -2.53
CA GLU A 126 1.58 -1.66 -3.07
C GLU A 126 1.60 -1.62 -4.60
N GLY A 127 0.42 -1.52 -5.23
CA GLY A 127 0.29 -1.53 -6.69
C GLY A 127 0.76 -2.85 -7.33
N LEU A 128 1.58 -2.75 -8.38
CA LEU A 128 2.19 -3.88 -9.10
C LEU A 128 3.13 -4.72 -8.22
N SER A 129 3.54 -4.19 -7.05
CA SER A 129 4.47 -4.88 -6.15
C SER A 129 3.81 -5.86 -5.19
N GLY A 130 2.48 -5.92 -5.12
CA GLY A 130 1.77 -6.96 -4.38
C GLY A 130 0.41 -6.55 -3.83
N THR A 131 -0.36 -7.56 -3.43
CA THR A 131 -1.71 -7.38 -2.88
C THR A 131 -1.72 -7.03 -1.38
N GLY A 132 -0.63 -7.34 -0.67
CA GLY A 132 -0.63 -7.46 0.79
C GLY A 132 -1.47 -8.65 1.29
N PRO A 133 -1.57 -8.86 2.61
CA PRO A 133 -0.87 -8.13 3.69
C PRO A 133 0.64 -8.39 3.70
N LYS A 134 1.41 -7.62 4.49
CA LYS A 134 2.88 -7.77 4.52
C LYS A 134 3.32 -9.06 5.18
N ALA A 135 4.29 -9.72 4.58
CA ALA A 135 4.97 -10.85 5.20
C ALA A 135 5.76 -10.39 6.44
N GLY A 136 5.70 -11.18 7.51
CA GLY A 136 6.28 -10.80 8.80
C GLY A 136 5.59 -9.63 9.50
N GLY A 137 4.43 -9.20 9.01
CA GLY A 137 3.54 -8.22 9.65
C GLY A 137 2.40 -8.85 10.43
N PRO A 138 1.67 -8.05 11.23
CA PRO A 138 0.64 -8.55 12.14
C PRO A 138 -0.61 -9.07 11.42
N LEU A 139 -0.82 -8.71 10.15
CA LEU A 139 -2.03 -9.06 9.39
C LEU A 139 -1.91 -10.35 8.59
N TYR A 140 -0.69 -10.88 8.39
CA TYR A 140 -0.44 -11.95 7.44
C TYR A 140 -1.21 -13.24 7.74
N LEU A 141 -1.19 -13.69 8.99
CA LEU A 141 -1.85 -14.94 9.38
C LEU A 141 -3.36 -14.85 9.27
N TYR A 142 -3.97 -13.67 9.50
CA TYR A 142 -5.41 -13.48 9.36
C TYR A 142 -5.90 -13.69 7.93
N ARG A 143 -5.05 -13.48 6.93
CA ARG A 143 -5.38 -13.75 5.53
C ARG A 143 -5.51 -15.25 5.24
N LEU A 144 -4.89 -16.10 6.05
CA LEU A 144 -4.86 -17.56 5.87
C LEU A 144 -5.97 -18.28 6.64
N LEU A 145 -6.77 -17.55 7.42
CA LEU A 145 -7.90 -18.10 8.15
C LEU A 145 -9.17 -18.06 7.29
N SER A 146 -9.93 -19.16 7.27
CA SER A 146 -11.27 -19.19 6.67
C SER A 146 -12.30 -18.43 7.51
N SER A 147 -12.12 -18.39 8.83
CA SER A 147 -12.94 -17.62 9.76
C SER A 147 -12.10 -17.11 10.94
N ARG A 148 -12.50 -15.98 11.51
CA ARG A 148 -11.91 -15.39 12.72
C ARG A 148 -12.97 -14.64 13.52
N PRO A 149 -12.82 -14.49 14.85
CA PRO A 149 -13.61 -13.52 15.60
C PRO A 149 -13.43 -12.12 15.02
N GLN A 150 -14.49 -11.32 15.06
CA GLN A 150 -14.53 -10.04 14.38
C GLN A 150 -13.50 -9.03 14.91
N ASN A 151 -13.27 -9.04 16.23
CA ASN A 151 -12.30 -8.21 16.92
C ASN A 151 -10.88 -8.79 16.97
N ALA A 152 -10.60 -9.90 16.28
CA ALA A 152 -9.32 -10.61 16.44
C ALA A 152 -8.10 -9.75 16.07
N VAL A 153 -8.19 -8.93 15.02
CA VAL A 153 -7.11 -8.00 14.62
C VAL A 153 -6.89 -6.95 15.71
N GLY A 154 -7.97 -6.37 16.24
CA GLY A 154 -7.90 -5.39 17.33
C GLY A 154 -7.24 -5.95 18.58
N ILE A 155 -7.57 -7.21 18.96
CA ILE A 155 -6.94 -7.88 20.11
C ILE A 155 -5.41 -8.01 19.91
N THR A 156 -4.97 -8.40 18.72
CA THR A 156 -3.53 -8.55 18.43
C THR A 156 -2.80 -7.22 18.50
N LEU A 157 -3.37 -6.17 17.92
CA LEU A 157 -2.76 -4.85 17.91
C LEU A 157 -2.77 -4.21 19.32
N ALA A 158 -3.83 -4.42 20.10
CA ALA A 158 -3.93 -3.90 21.47
C ALA A 158 -2.82 -4.40 22.39
N ARG A 159 -2.25 -5.59 22.14
CA ARG A 159 -1.09 -6.11 22.90
C ARG A 159 0.15 -5.23 22.70
N GLN A 160 0.38 -4.79 21.46
CA GLN A 160 1.48 -3.88 21.15
C GLN A 160 1.20 -2.46 21.65
N ASP A 161 -0.04 -2.00 21.49
CA ASP A 161 -0.47 -0.66 21.91
C ASP A 161 -0.42 -0.49 23.45
N ALA A 162 -0.38 -1.60 24.21
CA ALA A 162 -0.16 -1.59 25.65
C ALA A 162 1.33 -1.36 26.03
N GLU A 163 2.27 -1.66 25.13
CA GLU A 163 3.71 -1.48 25.37
C GLU A 163 4.22 -0.13 24.85
N TYR A 164 3.71 0.32 23.71
CA TYR A 164 4.15 1.55 23.05
C TYR A 164 2.96 2.45 22.70
N PRO A 165 3.11 3.79 22.80
CA PRO A 165 2.04 4.70 22.45
C PRO A 165 1.67 4.58 20.96
N LEU A 166 0.37 4.47 20.72
CA LEU A 166 -0.24 4.50 19.39
C LEU A 166 -0.41 5.96 18.93
N ASP A 167 0.04 6.27 17.72
CA ASP A 167 -0.35 7.52 17.05
C ASP A 167 -1.60 7.27 16.20
N ALA A 168 -2.67 8.03 16.46
CA ALA A 168 -3.97 7.93 15.79
C ALA A 168 -4.47 9.29 15.27
N GLN A 169 -3.58 10.27 15.07
CA GLN A 169 -3.98 11.61 14.60
C GLN A 169 -4.64 11.55 13.22
N LEU A 170 -4.07 10.79 12.29
CA LEU A 170 -4.63 10.63 10.94
C LEU A 170 -5.97 9.87 10.99
N LYS A 171 -6.11 8.85 11.85
CA LYS A 171 -7.37 8.12 12.05
C LYS A 171 -8.54 9.07 12.32
N THR A 172 -8.36 10.04 13.22
CA THR A 172 -9.38 11.04 13.57
C THR A 172 -9.86 11.86 12.35
N LEU A 173 -8.98 12.10 11.37
CA LEU A 173 -9.34 12.79 10.13
C LEU A 173 -10.06 11.88 9.14
N LEU A 174 -9.63 10.62 9.04
CA LEU A 174 -10.18 9.63 8.12
C LEU A 174 -11.62 9.21 8.52
N GLU A 175 -11.94 9.18 9.81
CA GLU A 175 -13.25 8.73 10.31
C GLU A 175 -14.40 9.73 10.12
N LYS A 176 -14.12 10.98 9.73
CA LYS A 176 -15.15 12.03 9.59
C LYS A 176 -16.37 11.61 8.74
N PRO A 177 -16.21 10.96 7.57
CA PRO A 177 -17.36 10.49 6.79
C PRO A 177 -18.18 9.42 7.54
N LEU A 178 -17.54 8.49 8.25
CA LEU A 178 -18.25 7.47 9.03
C LEU A 178 -19.08 8.13 10.16
N VAL A 179 -18.51 9.10 10.86
CA VAL A 179 -19.22 9.84 11.92
C VAL A 179 -20.46 10.54 11.35
N ALA A 180 -20.33 11.19 10.18
CA ALA A 180 -21.47 11.80 9.50
C ALA A 180 -22.53 10.76 9.09
N LEU A 181 -22.11 9.59 8.58
CA LEU A 181 -23.02 8.49 8.25
C LEU A 181 -23.76 7.97 9.50
N GLN A 182 -23.04 7.79 10.61
CA GLN A 182 -23.61 7.34 11.88
C GLN A 182 -24.65 8.31 12.43
N GLN A 183 -24.42 9.62 12.30
CA GLN A 183 -25.37 10.66 12.70
C GLN A 183 -26.61 10.67 11.79
N TRP A 184 -26.41 10.52 10.48
CA TRP A 184 -27.51 10.40 9.51
C TRP A 184 -28.36 9.14 9.76
N ALA A 185 -27.73 8.07 10.24
CA ALA A 185 -28.38 6.81 10.60
C ALA A 185 -29.13 6.84 11.95
N ALA A 186 -29.44 8.02 12.52
CA ALA A 186 -30.10 8.14 13.84
C ALA A 186 -31.41 7.33 13.94
N ASP A 187 -32.21 7.30 12.87
CA ASP A 187 -33.46 6.54 12.82
C ASP A 187 -33.28 5.10 12.28
N ARG A 188 -32.03 4.64 12.18
CA ARG A 188 -31.63 3.35 11.60
C ARG A 188 -30.70 2.61 12.58
N PRO A 189 -31.23 2.00 13.65
CA PRO A 189 -30.43 1.48 14.76
C PRO A 189 -29.41 0.42 14.34
N GLU A 190 -29.74 -0.46 13.39
CA GLU A 190 -28.82 -1.48 12.88
C GLU A 190 -27.61 -0.85 12.17
N LEU A 191 -27.81 0.16 11.33
CA LEU A 191 -26.74 0.87 10.65
C LEU A 191 -25.90 1.70 11.63
N GLN A 192 -26.53 2.31 12.63
CA GLN A 192 -25.82 3.06 13.66
C GLN A 192 -24.89 2.16 14.50
N ALA A 193 -25.38 0.99 14.90
CA ALA A 193 -24.59 -0.02 15.60
C ALA A 193 -23.43 -0.52 14.72
N LEU A 194 -23.69 -0.74 13.43
CA LEU A 194 -22.68 -1.16 12.47
C LEU A 194 -21.57 -0.10 12.28
N CYS A 195 -21.94 1.18 12.17
CA CYS A 195 -20.98 2.27 12.09
C CYS A 195 -20.10 2.33 13.36
N GLN A 196 -20.71 2.20 14.54
CA GLN A 196 -19.96 2.17 15.81
C GLN A 196 -18.95 1.01 15.83
N GLN A 197 -19.41 -0.19 15.47
CA GLN A 197 -18.57 -1.38 15.41
C GLN A 197 -17.40 -1.21 14.43
N PHE A 198 -17.63 -0.66 13.24
CA PHE A 198 -16.55 -0.42 12.28
C PHE A 198 -15.59 0.68 12.72
N SER A 199 -16.07 1.73 13.40
CA SER A 199 -15.21 2.77 14.00
C SER A 199 -14.20 2.17 15.01
N GLU A 200 -14.71 1.29 15.89
CA GLU A 200 -13.89 0.59 16.89
C GLU A 200 -12.88 -0.38 16.24
N GLN A 201 -13.26 -1.04 15.15
CA GLN A 201 -12.44 -2.03 14.47
C GLN A 201 -11.45 -1.43 13.47
N ALA A 202 -11.75 -0.29 12.87
CA ALA A 202 -10.90 0.36 11.88
C ALA A 202 -9.55 0.75 12.49
N GLN A 203 -8.46 0.49 11.75
CA GLN A 203 -7.09 0.77 12.18
C GLN A 203 -6.34 1.66 11.19
N ALA A 204 -6.99 2.08 10.10
CA ALA A 204 -6.40 3.03 9.17
C ALA A 204 -6.13 4.38 9.84
N GLY A 205 -5.05 5.03 9.41
CA GLY A 205 -4.52 6.24 10.02
C GLY A 205 -3.84 6.04 11.37
N THR A 206 -3.56 4.79 11.77
CA THR A 206 -2.77 4.50 12.96
C THR A 206 -1.31 4.18 12.62
N GLN A 207 -0.38 4.64 13.45
CA GLN A 207 1.05 4.38 13.34
C GLN A 207 1.60 3.82 14.65
N ARG A 208 2.35 2.72 14.54
CA ARG A 208 2.95 2.00 15.67
C ARG A 208 4.47 2.01 15.57
N LEU A 209 5.15 2.19 16.69
CA LEU A 209 6.57 1.90 16.82
C LEU A 209 6.76 0.38 16.88
N LEU A 210 7.69 -0.14 16.07
CA LEU A 210 8.07 -1.55 16.10
C LEU A 210 9.35 -1.72 16.93
N PRO A 211 9.40 -2.69 17.86
CA PRO A 211 10.63 -3.04 18.56
C PRO A 211 11.75 -3.36 17.57
N GLY A 212 12.94 -2.81 17.79
CA GLY A 212 14.05 -2.94 16.87
C GLY A 212 15.40 -2.63 17.53
N PRO A 213 16.51 -2.71 16.75
CA PRO A 213 17.84 -2.45 17.28
C PRO A 213 18.00 -0.97 17.68
N THR A 214 18.95 -0.70 18.58
CA THR A 214 19.36 0.66 18.89
C THR A 214 19.99 1.33 17.66
N GLY A 215 19.87 2.65 17.55
CA GLY A 215 20.35 3.38 16.37
C GLY A 215 19.40 3.31 15.17
N GLU A 216 18.22 2.72 15.36
CA GLU A 216 17.19 2.60 14.35
C GLU A 216 15.81 2.90 14.95
N ARG A 217 14.96 3.57 14.17
CA ARG A 217 13.55 3.75 14.50
C ARG A 217 12.70 3.11 13.41
N ASN A 218 11.87 2.15 13.80
CA ASN A 218 10.99 1.42 12.89
C ASN A 218 9.54 1.70 13.22
N THR A 219 8.76 2.03 12.20
CA THR A 219 7.33 2.29 12.34
C THR A 219 6.53 1.53 11.31
N LEU A 220 5.31 1.18 11.68
CA LEU A 220 4.29 0.58 10.81
C LEU A 220 3.05 1.44 10.84
N THR A 221 2.62 1.91 9.67
CA THR A 221 1.43 2.72 9.49
C THR A 221 0.43 1.95 8.64
N PHE A 222 -0.85 1.98 9.03
CA PHE A 222 -1.94 1.48 8.20
C PHE A 222 -2.60 2.65 7.48
N MET A 223 -2.50 2.66 6.16
CA MET A 223 -3.13 3.65 5.28
C MET A 223 -4.40 3.04 4.66
N PRO A 224 -5.42 3.84 4.32
CA PRO A 224 -6.52 3.35 3.49
C PRO A 224 -6.01 2.98 2.10
N ARG A 225 -6.65 2.01 1.45
CA ARG A 225 -6.64 1.93 -0.02
C ARG A 225 -7.33 3.15 -0.60
N ASP A 226 -7.03 3.53 -1.84
CA ASP A 226 -7.57 4.76 -2.41
C ASP A 226 -9.06 4.62 -2.71
N ARG A 227 -9.45 3.60 -3.47
CA ARG A 227 -10.85 3.39 -3.86
C ARG A 227 -11.29 1.93 -3.83
N VAL A 228 -12.51 1.71 -3.32
CA VAL A 228 -13.14 0.38 -3.21
C VAL A 228 -14.37 0.31 -4.10
N LEU A 229 -14.42 -0.66 -5.01
CA LEU A 229 -15.63 -0.98 -5.77
C LEU A 229 -16.64 -1.70 -4.88
N CYS A 230 -17.81 -1.10 -4.73
CA CYS A 230 -18.89 -1.58 -3.88
C CYS A 230 -20.08 -1.98 -4.76
N VAL A 231 -20.38 -3.28 -4.80
CA VAL A 231 -21.48 -3.86 -5.59
C VAL A 231 -22.48 -4.51 -4.65
N ALA A 232 -23.69 -3.97 -4.64
CA ALA A 232 -24.84 -4.49 -3.90
C ALA A 232 -26.12 -4.16 -4.67
N ASP A 233 -27.12 -5.02 -4.56
CA ASP A 233 -28.41 -4.88 -5.24
C ASP A 233 -29.56 -4.35 -4.35
N ASN A 234 -29.26 -4.09 -3.08
CA ASN A 234 -30.22 -3.57 -2.10
C ASN A 234 -29.61 -2.47 -1.21
N GLU A 235 -30.47 -1.65 -0.60
CA GLU A 235 -30.06 -0.47 0.18
C GLU A 235 -29.26 -0.87 1.44
N GLN A 236 -29.65 -1.96 2.11
CA GLN A 236 -29.04 -2.39 3.36
C GLN A 236 -27.56 -2.76 3.14
N ASP A 237 -27.28 -3.60 2.17
CA ASP A 237 -25.91 -4.04 1.87
C ASP A 237 -25.06 -2.90 1.31
N ALA A 238 -25.64 -2.01 0.48
CA ALA A 238 -24.94 -0.83 0.01
C ALA A 238 -24.51 0.09 1.17
N LEU A 239 -25.35 0.23 2.21
CA LEU A 239 -25.04 0.98 3.42
C LEU A 239 -24.01 0.27 4.32
N THR A 240 -24.07 -1.06 4.42
CA THR A 240 -23.05 -1.88 5.09
C THR A 240 -21.68 -1.68 4.48
N GLN A 241 -21.58 -1.77 3.14
CA GLN A 241 -20.34 -1.54 2.39
C GLN A 241 -19.84 -0.11 2.59
N LEU A 242 -20.73 0.88 2.47
CA LEU A 242 -20.39 2.29 2.68
C LEU A 242 -19.85 2.55 4.09
N ALA A 243 -20.46 1.99 5.12
CA ALA A 243 -19.99 2.13 6.50
C ALA A 243 -18.59 1.51 6.67
N GLY A 244 -18.36 0.30 6.15
CA GLY A 244 -17.03 -0.33 6.22
C GLY A 244 -15.94 0.46 5.48
N VAL A 245 -16.24 0.93 4.26
CA VAL A 245 -15.27 1.67 3.44
C VAL A 245 -14.95 3.05 4.06
N THR A 246 -15.98 3.76 4.53
CA THR A 246 -15.80 5.08 5.17
C THR A 246 -15.14 4.99 6.54
N ALA A 247 -15.29 3.88 7.27
CA ALA A 247 -14.57 3.64 8.52
C ALA A 247 -13.06 3.54 8.33
N VAL A 248 -12.63 2.98 7.20
CA VAL A 248 -11.22 2.91 6.82
C VAL A 248 -10.73 4.25 6.23
N GLY A 249 -11.64 5.04 5.65
CA GLY A 249 -11.33 6.31 5.02
C GLY A 249 -11.02 6.21 3.53
N CYS A 250 -11.40 5.11 2.87
CA CYS A 250 -11.26 4.96 1.41
C CYS A 250 -12.38 5.72 0.67
N GLU A 251 -12.19 5.95 -0.63
CA GLU A 251 -13.27 6.33 -1.55
C GLU A 251 -14.11 5.11 -1.97
N VAL A 252 -15.35 5.36 -2.36
CA VAL A 252 -16.29 4.35 -2.84
C VAL A 252 -16.52 4.54 -4.33
N LEU A 253 -16.42 3.45 -5.09
CA LEU A 253 -16.92 3.38 -6.46
C LEU A 253 -18.23 2.59 -6.47
N TRP A 254 -19.31 3.24 -6.90
CA TRP A 254 -20.61 2.62 -7.08
C TRP A 254 -20.99 2.48 -8.55
N PRO A 255 -21.78 1.46 -8.91
CA PRO A 255 -22.44 1.44 -10.20
C PRO A 255 -23.38 2.65 -10.32
N ASP A 256 -23.38 3.28 -11.49
CA ASP A 256 -24.30 4.36 -11.85
C ASP A 256 -25.69 3.79 -12.14
N ALA A 257 -26.40 3.43 -11.07
CA ALA A 257 -27.72 2.81 -11.11
C ALA A 257 -28.72 3.53 -10.19
N PRO A 258 -30.04 3.35 -10.41
CA PRO A 258 -31.07 4.10 -9.68
C PRO A 258 -30.95 3.99 -8.15
N LEU A 259 -30.69 2.79 -7.63
CA LEU A 259 -30.54 2.55 -6.19
C LEU A 259 -29.44 3.44 -5.58
N GLN A 260 -28.23 3.37 -6.13
CA GLN A 260 -27.06 4.08 -5.62
C GLN A 260 -27.20 5.59 -5.80
N ARG A 261 -27.78 6.05 -6.91
CA ARG A 261 -28.05 7.47 -7.16
C ARG A 261 -29.09 8.04 -6.20
N GLU A 262 -30.19 7.34 -5.95
CA GLU A 262 -31.21 7.78 -5.00
C GLU A 262 -30.70 7.74 -3.56
N LEU A 263 -29.88 6.75 -3.20
CA LEU A 263 -29.24 6.71 -1.89
C LEU A 263 -28.29 7.88 -1.68
N ALA A 264 -27.42 8.18 -2.66
CA ALA A 264 -26.44 9.25 -2.55
C ALA A 264 -27.05 10.64 -2.37
N LYS A 265 -28.23 10.90 -2.94
CA LYS A 265 -28.98 12.17 -2.72
C LYS A 265 -29.38 12.40 -1.26
N LYS A 266 -29.54 11.32 -0.49
CA LYS A 266 -29.99 11.38 0.90
C LYS A 266 -28.82 11.46 1.88
N LEU A 267 -27.60 11.09 1.46
CA LEU A 267 -26.43 11.00 2.32
C LEU A 267 -25.86 12.39 2.67
N PRO A 268 -25.20 12.54 3.84
CA PRO A 268 -24.48 13.76 4.19
C PRO A 268 -23.41 14.14 3.16
N ARG A 269 -23.02 15.42 3.14
CA ARG A 269 -22.01 15.93 2.20
C ARG A 269 -20.65 15.25 2.40
N GLU A 270 -20.26 15.02 3.65
CA GLU A 270 -18.99 14.39 4.04
C GLU A 270 -18.88 12.96 3.50
N VAL A 271 -20.01 12.26 3.39
CA VAL A 271 -20.11 10.89 2.87
C VAL A 271 -20.19 10.93 1.34
N SER A 272 -21.12 11.69 0.78
CA SER A 272 -21.33 11.77 -0.67
C SER A 272 -20.11 12.31 -1.44
N ALA A 273 -19.29 13.17 -0.82
CA ALA A 273 -18.01 13.63 -1.39
C ALA A 273 -16.97 12.52 -1.57
N ARG A 274 -17.17 11.33 -0.98
CA ARG A 274 -16.31 10.15 -1.13
C ARG A 274 -16.82 9.14 -2.15
N ILE A 275 -17.97 9.41 -2.79
CA ILE A 275 -18.64 8.47 -3.67
C ILE A 275 -18.44 8.88 -5.12
N HIS A 276 -17.92 7.93 -5.91
CA HIS A 276 -17.75 8.01 -7.35
C HIS A 276 -18.71 7.05 -8.02
N PHE A 277 -19.12 7.37 -9.25
CA PHE A 277 -20.04 6.56 -10.03
C PHE A 277 -19.42 6.20 -11.36
N ALA A 278 -19.65 4.96 -11.80
CA ALA A 278 -19.30 4.52 -13.14
C ALA A 278 -20.40 3.67 -13.75
N LYS A 279 -20.55 3.78 -15.07
CA LYS A 279 -21.56 3.01 -15.80
C LYS A 279 -21.19 1.54 -15.79
N ALA A 280 -22.18 0.66 -15.94
CA ALA A 280 -21.98 -0.78 -15.91
C ALA A 280 -20.89 -1.25 -16.90
N GLU A 281 -20.81 -0.62 -18.07
CA GLU A 281 -19.85 -0.98 -19.13
C GLU A 281 -18.40 -0.60 -18.81
N THR A 282 -18.19 0.41 -17.96
CA THR A 282 -16.85 0.91 -17.60
C THR A 282 -16.47 0.61 -16.15
N LEU A 283 -17.41 0.10 -15.33
CA LEU A 283 -17.25 -0.10 -13.90
C LEU A 283 -15.98 -0.89 -13.54
N THR A 284 -15.72 -1.98 -14.25
CA THR A 284 -14.55 -2.85 -14.04
C THR A 284 -13.29 -2.36 -14.74
N THR A 285 -13.33 -1.22 -15.42
CA THR A 285 -12.15 -0.55 -16.01
C THR A 285 -11.72 0.71 -15.26
N GLU A 286 -12.57 1.24 -14.38
CA GLU A 286 -12.22 2.37 -13.50
C GLU A 286 -11.12 2.00 -12.50
N PRO A 287 -10.33 2.98 -12.01
CA PRO A 287 -9.33 2.74 -10.98
C PRO A 287 -9.99 2.39 -9.63
N PHE A 288 -9.61 1.25 -9.07
CA PHE A 288 -9.94 0.79 -7.71
C PHE A 288 -8.94 -0.28 -7.26
N ASP A 289 -8.78 -0.43 -5.95
CA ASP A 289 -7.75 -1.27 -5.33
C ASP A 289 -8.32 -2.46 -4.55
N ALA A 290 -9.62 -2.47 -4.32
CA ALA A 290 -10.36 -3.55 -3.65
C ALA A 290 -11.81 -3.60 -4.15
N VAL A 291 -12.45 -4.76 -3.99
CA VAL A 291 -13.88 -4.95 -4.29
C VAL A 291 -14.58 -5.54 -3.08
N ILE A 292 -15.76 -5.03 -2.78
CA ILE A 292 -16.73 -5.63 -1.86
C ILE A 292 -18.02 -5.90 -2.65
N TYR A 293 -18.47 -7.14 -2.62
CA TYR A 293 -19.65 -7.62 -3.32
C TYR A 293 -20.63 -8.24 -2.32
N HIS A 294 -21.92 -7.90 -2.41
CA HIS A 294 -23.01 -8.60 -1.74
C HIS A 294 -24.01 -9.07 -2.80
N GLY A 295 -24.33 -10.36 -2.81
CA GLY A 295 -25.25 -10.94 -3.79
C GLY A 295 -25.14 -12.46 -3.89
N ASP A 296 -25.49 -13.04 -5.04
CA ASP A 296 -25.35 -14.48 -5.27
C ASP A 296 -23.96 -14.88 -5.78
N SER A 297 -23.65 -16.18 -5.67
CA SER A 297 -22.34 -16.74 -5.99
C SER A 297 -22.02 -16.79 -7.48
N ASP A 298 -23.03 -16.86 -8.35
CA ASP A 298 -22.82 -16.94 -9.80
C ASP A 298 -22.36 -15.58 -10.33
N GLN A 299 -23.05 -14.50 -9.93
CA GLN A 299 -22.65 -13.12 -10.22
C GLN A 299 -21.30 -12.76 -9.57
N LEU A 300 -21.02 -13.26 -8.36
CA LEU A 300 -19.70 -13.08 -7.74
C LEU A 300 -18.58 -13.72 -8.58
N ARG A 301 -18.81 -14.90 -9.15
CA ARG A 301 -17.82 -15.57 -10.01
C ARG A 301 -17.54 -14.74 -11.26
N GLU A 302 -18.59 -14.25 -11.93
CA GLU A 302 -18.46 -13.39 -13.11
C GLU A 302 -17.68 -12.10 -12.78
N LEU A 303 -18.00 -11.45 -11.66
CA LEU A 303 -17.27 -10.27 -11.20
C LEU A 303 -15.79 -10.60 -10.91
N CYS A 304 -15.50 -11.74 -10.27
CA CYS A 304 -14.12 -12.18 -10.04
C CYS A 304 -13.35 -12.37 -11.36
N GLU A 305 -13.96 -12.96 -12.39
CA GLU A 305 -13.35 -13.13 -13.71
C GLU A 305 -13.04 -11.79 -14.38
N GLN A 306 -13.99 -10.85 -14.33
CA GLN A 306 -13.79 -9.49 -14.87
C GLN A 306 -12.69 -8.73 -14.14
N VAL A 307 -12.65 -8.81 -12.81
CA VAL A 307 -11.62 -8.15 -11.99
C VAL A 307 -10.25 -8.78 -12.23
N ALA A 308 -10.16 -10.10 -12.37
CA ALA A 308 -8.92 -10.81 -12.65
C ALA A 308 -8.37 -10.54 -14.06
N ALA A 309 -9.24 -10.21 -15.02
CA ALA A 309 -8.86 -9.86 -16.39
C ALA A 309 -8.34 -8.42 -16.55
N ARG A 310 -8.41 -7.59 -15.50
CA ARG A 310 -7.90 -6.21 -15.54
C ARG A 310 -6.38 -6.18 -15.72
N ASP A 311 -5.92 -5.20 -16.48
CA ASP A 311 -4.51 -4.81 -16.48
C ASP A 311 -4.13 -4.12 -15.16
N GLY A 312 -2.86 -4.19 -14.79
CA GLY A 312 -2.31 -3.48 -13.65
C GLY A 312 -2.22 -4.31 -12.37
N ALA A 313 -2.44 -3.66 -11.23
CA ALA A 313 -2.31 -4.29 -9.92
C ALA A 313 -3.41 -5.33 -9.68
N ILE A 314 -3.05 -6.44 -9.03
CA ILE A 314 -4.04 -7.46 -8.64
C ILE A 314 -4.95 -6.89 -7.56
N VAL A 315 -6.25 -6.92 -7.83
CA VAL A 315 -7.28 -6.43 -6.90
C VAL A 315 -7.92 -7.60 -6.14
N SER A 316 -8.04 -7.47 -4.82
CA SER A 316 -8.72 -8.47 -4.00
C SER A 316 -10.24 -8.25 -3.95
N VAL A 317 -11.00 -9.32 -4.11
CA VAL A 317 -12.47 -9.32 -3.99
C VAL A 317 -12.88 -9.94 -2.65
N GLN A 318 -13.81 -9.28 -1.96
CA GLN A 318 -14.52 -9.82 -0.81
C GLN A 318 -15.99 -10.05 -1.22
N GLY A 319 -16.42 -11.30 -1.25
CA GLY A 319 -17.79 -11.68 -1.58
C GLY A 319 -18.56 -12.07 -0.32
N PHE A 320 -19.77 -11.54 -0.20
CA PHE A 320 -20.69 -11.75 0.92
C PHE A 320 -22.07 -12.12 0.39
N ALA A 321 -22.81 -12.91 1.17
CA ALA A 321 -24.24 -13.10 0.93
C ALA A 321 -25.02 -11.85 1.35
N ARG A 322 -26.24 -11.69 0.83
CA ARG A 322 -27.11 -10.55 1.19
C ARG A 322 -27.36 -10.52 2.70
N GLY A 323 -27.22 -9.36 3.32
CA GLY A 323 -27.41 -9.14 4.76
C GLY A 323 -26.22 -9.49 5.66
N GLU A 324 -25.13 -10.06 5.12
CA GLU A 324 -23.89 -10.22 5.89
C GLU A 324 -23.24 -8.85 6.18
N SER A 325 -22.63 -8.70 7.36
CA SER A 325 -22.07 -7.43 7.82
C SER A 325 -20.66 -7.53 8.39
N ASN A 326 -20.07 -8.73 8.36
CA ASN A 326 -18.75 -9.06 8.86
C ASN A 326 -17.62 -8.72 7.87
N LEU A 327 -17.61 -7.47 7.38
CA LEU A 327 -16.59 -6.99 6.45
C LEU A 327 -15.18 -7.08 7.07
N LEU A 328 -14.21 -7.54 6.29
CA LEU A 328 -12.81 -7.64 6.73
C LEU A 328 -12.08 -6.34 6.42
N LEU A 329 -12.16 -5.38 7.34
CA LEU A 329 -11.59 -4.04 7.17
C LEU A 329 -10.07 -4.07 6.93
N GLU A 330 -9.36 -5.06 7.49
CA GLU A 330 -7.92 -5.24 7.30
C GLU A 330 -7.51 -5.52 5.84
N ARG A 331 -8.46 -5.95 5.00
CA ARG A 331 -8.22 -6.12 3.56
C ARG A 331 -8.29 -4.79 2.78
N LEU A 332 -8.76 -3.72 3.43
CA LEU A 332 -8.84 -2.38 2.88
C LEU A 332 -7.65 -1.50 3.29
N TYR A 333 -6.68 -2.05 4.02
CA TYR A 333 -5.46 -1.33 4.40
C TYR A 333 -4.34 -1.53 3.39
N ILE A 334 -3.51 -0.50 3.28
CA ILE A 334 -2.15 -0.56 2.79
C ILE A 334 -1.23 -0.42 4.01
N GLU A 335 -0.37 -1.41 4.23
CA GLU A 335 0.63 -1.33 5.29
C GLU A 335 1.86 -0.60 4.76
N ARG A 336 2.39 0.40 5.48
CA ARG A 336 3.64 1.09 5.16
C ARG A 336 4.62 1.00 6.32
N SER A 337 5.81 0.44 6.06
CA SER A 337 6.89 0.35 7.02
C SER A 337 7.92 1.44 6.74
N LEU A 338 8.35 2.15 7.77
CA LEU A 338 9.41 3.17 7.70
C LEU A 338 10.52 2.84 8.69
N SER A 339 11.73 2.64 8.17
CA SER A 339 12.96 2.39 8.95
C SER A 339 13.91 3.57 8.80
N VAL A 340 14.23 4.22 9.91
CA VAL A 340 15.13 5.38 9.96
C VAL A 340 16.39 5.02 10.71
N ASN A 341 17.55 5.15 10.07
CA ASN A 341 18.83 5.06 10.74
C ASN A 341 19.09 6.34 11.55
N THR A 342 18.88 6.28 12.85
CA THR A 342 19.08 7.42 13.77
C THR A 342 20.55 7.62 14.13
N ALA A 343 21.43 6.65 13.81
CA ALA A 343 22.86 6.74 14.00
C ALA A 343 23.63 7.29 12.78
N ALA A 344 22.94 7.68 11.71
CA ALA A 344 23.55 8.16 10.45
C ALA A 344 24.44 9.41 10.60
N ALA A 345 24.31 10.14 11.72
CA ALA A 345 25.18 11.27 12.07
C ALA A 345 26.55 10.85 12.64
N GLY A 346 26.78 9.55 12.88
CA GLY A 346 28.03 9.02 13.43
C GLY A 346 28.00 8.69 14.93
N GLY A 347 26.81 8.66 15.55
CA GLY A 347 26.62 8.31 16.96
C GLY A 347 25.14 8.15 17.29
N ASN A 348 24.83 7.51 18.43
CA ASN A 348 23.45 7.31 18.88
C ASN A 348 23.16 8.15 20.13
N ALA A 349 22.37 9.21 19.96
CA ALA A 349 21.99 10.12 21.04
C ALA A 349 21.27 9.41 22.20
N SER A 350 20.48 8.36 21.93
CA SER A 350 19.75 7.63 22.99
C SER A 350 20.66 6.81 23.89
N LEU A 351 21.86 6.43 23.41
CA LEU A 351 22.84 5.69 24.19
C LEU A 351 23.73 6.63 25.02
N MET A 352 23.77 7.93 24.71
CA MET A 352 24.54 8.90 25.49
C MET A 352 23.94 9.18 26.87
N THR A 353 22.67 8.82 27.08
CA THR A 353 21.93 9.01 28.34
C THR A 353 21.84 7.75 29.19
N ILE A 354 22.40 6.62 28.74
CA ILE A 354 22.41 5.35 29.47
C ILE A 354 23.82 5.16 30.04
N GLY A 355 23.97 5.20 31.37
CA GLY A 355 25.23 5.09 32.09
C GLY A 355 25.09 4.34 33.40
#